data_AF-A0A9P5NZB2-F1
#
_entry.id   AF-A0A9P5NZB2-F1
#
_cell.length_a   1.000
_cell.length_b   1.000
_cell.length_c   1.000
_cell.angle_alpha   90.00
_cell.angle_beta   90.00
_cell.angle_gamma   90.00
#
_symmetry.space_group_name_H-M   'P 1'
#
loop_
_entity.id
_entity.type
_entity.pdbx_description
1 polymer ?
#
loop_
_entity_poly.entity_id
_entity_poly.type
_entity_poly.pdbx_seq_one_letter_code
_entity_poly.pdbx_strand_id
1 'polypeptide(L)'
;MDDLLNAVTPDGLKKHLSEEENTERRKKWKESMYKAVSSEYISGVILHEETLLDFKLGPLLSGKGIISGIRANKELAPIPRHEEEFIVQGLDDMLPRLQAARAAGARFSKFRTPIACSSVKTGFPSPLSLEIQAETLAQFAAISQQAGLVPIVEPDVDFSRDADLVRSAEVHESAISAIYERMRAHGVLLEGSLIKPSFPQPGLQHPSRAHVTPEQIAVATAAVISRSVPSAVPGVLFLSGKVFW
;
A
#
# COMPACT_ATOMS: atom_id res chain seq x y z
N MET A 1 5.27 4.12 16.87
CA MET A 1 3.92 4.60 16.49
C MET A 1 2.90 4.31 17.61
N ASP A 2 3.17 3.35 18.49
CA ASP A 2 2.37 3.12 19.72
C ASP A 2 2.59 4.16 20.84
N ASP A 3 3.72 4.89 20.85
CA ASP A 3 4.05 5.80 21.95
C ASP A 3 3.27 7.13 21.97
N LEU A 4 2.69 7.57 20.84
CA LEU A 4 1.93 8.82 20.78
C LEU A 4 0.46 8.68 21.23
N LEU A 5 0.01 7.45 21.49
CA LEU A 5 -1.35 7.15 21.97
C LEU A 5 -1.42 7.00 23.50
N ASN A 6 -0.27 6.80 24.15
CA ASN A 6 -0.17 6.61 25.59
C ASN A 6 -0.03 7.96 26.30
N ALA A 7 -1.15 8.63 26.56
CA ALA A 7 -1.15 9.73 27.52
C ALA A 7 -0.95 9.14 28.92
N VAL A 8 0.27 9.20 29.43
CA VAL A 8 0.64 8.80 30.80
C VAL A 8 0.15 9.91 31.73
N THR A 9 -0.66 9.57 32.74
CA THR A 9 -1.01 10.51 33.81
C THR A 9 0.22 10.76 34.70
N PRO A 10 0.28 11.85 35.47
CA PRO A 10 1.40 12.14 36.38
C PRO A 10 1.77 10.98 37.34
N ASP A 11 0.81 10.09 37.60
CA ASP A 11 0.96 8.94 38.51
C ASP A 11 1.39 7.63 37.83
N GLY A 12 1.76 7.66 36.54
CA GLY A 12 2.31 6.48 35.85
C GLY A 12 1.31 5.37 35.49
N LEU A 13 0.00 5.57 35.75
CA LEU A 13 -1.05 4.63 35.37
C LEU A 13 -1.42 4.81 33.88
N LYS A 14 -1.45 3.69 33.13
CA LYS A 14 -2.00 3.69 31.76
C LYS A 14 -3.47 4.11 31.86
N LYS A 15 -3.82 5.23 31.22
CA LYS A 15 -5.22 5.67 31.14
C LYS A 15 -5.99 4.65 30.30
N HIS A 16 -6.79 3.79 30.95
CA HIS A 16 -7.75 2.94 30.28
C HIS A 16 -8.91 3.81 29.79
N LEU A 17 -8.89 4.14 28.50
CA LEU A 17 -9.97 4.86 27.83
C LEU A 17 -11.04 3.87 27.37
N SER A 18 -12.30 4.30 27.38
CA SER A 18 -13.38 3.54 26.75
C SER A 18 -13.21 3.50 25.22
N GLU A 19 -13.87 2.56 24.55
CA GLU A 19 -13.88 2.50 23.07
C GLU A 19 -14.46 3.77 22.44
N GLU A 20 -15.45 4.39 23.09
CA GLU A 20 -16.04 5.64 22.65
C GLU A 20 -15.02 6.79 22.75
N GLU A 21 -14.30 6.89 23.87
CA GLU A 21 -13.23 7.88 24.05
C GLU A 21 -12.09 7.68 23.05
N ASN A 22 -11.71 6.42 22.77
CA ASN A 22 -10.70 6.10 21.76
C ASN A 22 -11.17 6.50 20.36
N THR A 23 -12.44 6.24 20.03
CA THR A 23 -13.04 6.60 18.73
C THR A 23 -13.07 8.12 18.54
N GLU A 24 -13.50 8.87 19.56
CA GLU A 24 -13.53 10.33 19.50
C GLU A 24 -12.11 10.93 19.42
N ARG A 25 -11.13 10.35 20.13
CA ARG A 25 -9.72 10.76 19.98
C ARG A 25 -9.19 10.49 18.58
N ARG A 26 -9.48 9.33 17.98
CA ARG A 26 -9.10 9.02 16.58
C ARG A 26 -9.71 10.02 15.61
N LYS A 27 -10.99 10.37 15.79
CA LYS A 27 -11.68 11.36 14.95
C LYS A 27 -11.05 12.75 15.06
N LYS A 28 -10.86 13.27 16.28
CA LYS A 28 -10.25 14.60 16.52
C LYS A 28 -8.82 14.68 15.97
N TRP A 29 -8.05 13.61 16.12
CA TRP A 29 -6.69 13.54 15.57
C TRP A 29 -6.70 13.65 14.03
N LYS A 30 -7.52 12.81 13.36
CA LYS A 30 -7.65 12.82 11.89
C LYS A 30 -8.16 14.16 11.38
N GLU A 31 -9.15 14.74 12.05
CA GLU A 31 -9.68 16.06 11.73
C GLU A 31 -8.60 17.15 11.84
N SER A 32 -7.82 17.16 12.92
CA SER A 32 -6.73 18.13 13.12
C SER A 32 -5.65 17.99 12.03
N MET A 33 -5.26 16.76 11.70
CA MET A 33 -4.33 16.50 10.59
C MET A 33 -4.89 17.01 9.25
N TYR A 34 -6.15 16.70 8.92
CA TYR A 34 -6.75 17.12 7.66
C TYR A 34 -6.98 18.64 7.58
N LYS A 35 -7.15 19.31 8.72
CA LYS A 35 -7.13 20.78 8.80
C LYS A 35 -5.75 21.37 8.56
N ALA A 36 -4.67 20.66 8.88
CA ALA A 36 -3.30 21.13 8.66
C ALA A 36 -2.74 20.86 7.25
N VAL A 37 -3.20 19.81 6.55
CA VAL A 37 -2.69 19.50 5.20
C VAL A 37 -3.04 20.58 4.16
N SER A 38 -2.13 20.77 3.20
CA SER A 38 -2.24 21.72 2.09
C SER A 38 -2.27 20.98 0.75
N SER A 39 -3.09 21.45 -0.18
CA SER A 39 -3.15 20.98 -1.57
C SER A 39 -1.94 21.41 -2.41
N GLU A 40 -1.08 22.27 -1.88
CA GLU A 40 0.20 22.63 -2.51
C GLU A 40 1.13 21.42 -2.70
N TYR A 41 1.13 20.49 -1.73
CA TYR A 41 2.03 19.33 -1.72
C TYR A 41 1.29 17.99 -1.77
N ILE A 42 0.01 17.97 -1.41
CA ILE A 42 -0.78 16.74 -1.28
C ILE A 42 -1.94 16.76 -2.29
N SER A 43 -1.84 15.93 -3.33
CA SER A 43 -2.90 15.77 -4.33
C SER A 43 -4.05 14.86 -3.84
N GLY A 44 -3.76 13.90 -2.96
CA GLY A 44 -4.77 13.00 -2.43
C GLY A 44 -4.37 12.29 -1.14
N VAL A 45 -5.38 11.81 -0.40
CA VAL A 45 -5.21 11.13 0.88
C VAL A 45 -5.98 9.82 0.88
N ILE A 46 -5.30 8.71 1.20
CA ILE A 46 -5.92 7.40 1.41
C ILE A 46 -6.54 7.37 2.80
N LEU A 47 -7.84 7.14 2.87
CA LEU A 47 -8.61 7.09 4.11
C LEU A 47 -8.90 5.66 4.54
N HIS A 48 -9.05 5.47 5.85
CA HIS A 48 -9.68 4.26 6.40
C HIS A 48 -11.19 4.34 6.22
N GLU A 49 -11.87 3.19 6.14
CA GLU A 49 -13.33 3.08 6.01
C GLU A 49 -14.06 3.90 7.08
N GLU A 50 -13.73 3.71 8.36
CA GLU A 50 -14.21 4.52 9.50
C GLU A 50 -14.09 6.04 9.27
N THR A 51 -13.04 6.49 8.57
CA THR A 51 -12.78 7.93 8.39
C THR A 51 -13.65 8.53 7.29
N LEU A 52 -13.89 7.75 6.24
CA LEU A 52 -14.67 8.17 5.09
C LEU A 52 -16.18 8.01 5.36
N LEU A 53 -16.59 6.87 5.89
CA LEU A 53 -18.01 6.50 6.01
C LEU A 53 -18.62 6.94 7.34
N ASP A 54 -17.92 6.73 8.46
CA ASP A 54 -18.46 6.98 9.79
C ASP A 54 -18.18 8.42 10.24
N PHE A 55 -16.90 8.82 10.23
CA PHE A 55 -16.50 10.18 10.62
C PHE A 55 -16.81 11.23 9.55
N LYS A 56 -16.99 10.81 8.30
CA LYS A 56 -17.33 11.66 7.15
C LYS A 56 -16.39 12.84 6.98
N LEU A 57 -15.07 12.61 7.10
CA LEU A 57 -14.07 13.66 7.01
C LEU A 57 -13.58 13.96 5.57
N GLY A 58 -14.00 13.17 4.58
CA GLY A 58 -13.67 13.39 3.16
C GLY A 58 -13.94 14.83 2.66
N PRO A 59 -15.08 15.46 3.01
CA PRO A 59 -15.37 16.85 2.64
C PRO A 59 -14.35 17.89 3.12
N LEU A 60 -13.64 17.64 4.24
CA LEU A 60 -12.59 18.55 4.71
C LEU A 60 -11.40 18.60 3.74
N LEU A 61 -11.12 17.47 3.08
CA LEU A 61 -10.05 17.35 2.09
C LEU A 61 -10.49 17.91 0.74
N SER A 62 -11.68 17.53 0.26
CA SER A 62 -12.17 17.99 -1.04
C SER A 62 -12.44 19.51 -1.05
N GLY A 63 -12.86 20.10 0.07
CA GLY A 63 -12.97 21.56 0.22
C GLY A 63 -11.65 22.31 0.06
N LYS A 64 -10.51 21.61 0.17
CA LYS A 64 -9.16 22.14 -0.09
C LYS A 64 -8.61 21.77 -1.46
N GLY A 65 -9.37 21.04 -2.28
CA GLY A 65 -8.91 20.49 -3.55
C GLY A 65 -8.10 19.19 -3.43
N ILE A 66 -8.08 18.54 -2.25
CA ILE A 66 -7.38 17.28 -2.01
C ILE A 66 -8.32 16.12 -2.28
N ILE A 67 -7.89 15.18 -3.13
CA ILE A 67 -8.71 14.04 -3.54
C ILE A 67 -8.76 13.00 -2.40
N SER A 68 -9.96 12.56 -2.03
CA SER A 68 -10.12 11.47 -1.07
C SER A 68 -10.05 10.11 -1.77
N GLY A 69 -9.34 9.16 -1.17
CA GLY A 69 -9.31 7.76 -1.60
C GLY A 69 -9.59 6.81 -0.45
N ILE A 70 -9.79 5.53 -0.75
CA ILE A 70 -10.17 4.50 0.23
C ILE A 70 -9.18 3.33 0.24
N ARG A 71 -8.78 2.88 1.44
CA ARG A 71 -8.07 1.61 1.60
C ARG A 71 -9.05 0.45 1.46
N ALA A 72 -8.76 -0.49 0.56
CA ALA A 72 -9.63 -1.63 0.25
C ALA A 72 -9.21 -2.96 0.94
N ASN A 73 -7.98 -3.04 1.46
CA ASN A 73 -7.46 -4.22 2.16
C ASN A 73 -8.33 -4.65 3.36
N LYS A 74 -8.49 -5.97 3.55
CA LYS A 74 -8.86 -6.58 4.85
C LYS A 74 -7.64 -7.29 5.47
N GLU A 75 -7.88 -8.41 6.15
CA GLU A 75 -6.91 -9.19 6.90
C GLU A 75 -5.98 -10.00 5.98
N LEU A 76 -4.83 -10.37 6.54
CA LEU A 76 -3.90 -11.30 5.92
C LEU A 76 -4.21 -12.72 6.39
N ALA A 77 -4.04 -13.69 5.50
CA ALA A 77 -4.06 -15.10 5.83
C ALA A 77 -2.85 -15.79 5.18
N PRO A 78 -2.25 -16.82 5.81
CA PRO A 78 -1.15 -17.56 5.20
C PRO A 78 -1.63 -18.25 3.91
N ILE A 79 -0.76 -18.33 2.91
CA ILE A 79 -0.99 -19.18 1.75
C ILE A 79 -0.97 -20.64 2.24
N PRO A 80 -1.97 -21.49 1.90
CA PRO A 80 -1.98 -22.88 2.31
C PRO A 80 -0.69 -23.59 1.91
N ARG A 81 0.00 -24.21 2.90
CA ARG A 81 1.31 -24.88 2.75
C ARG A 81 2.50 -23.96 2.48
N HIS A 82 2.34 -22.64 2.63
CA HIS A 82 3.39 -21.63 2.50
C HIS A 82 3.26 -20.60 3.65
N GLU A 83 3.50 -21.03 4.89
CA GLU A 83 3.17 -20.27 6.11
C GLU A 83 3.91 -18.92 6.26
N GLU A 84 4.99 -18.72 5.49
CA GLU A 84 5.79 -17.48 5.48
C GLU A 84 5.35 -16.48 4.39
N GLU A 85 4.34 -16.82 3.58
CA GLU A 85 3.78 -16.00 2.52
C GLU A 85 2.26 -15.87 2.71
N PHE A 86 1.68 -14.73 2.34
CA PHE A 86 0.34 -14.36 2.77
C PHE A 86 -0.54 -13.89 1.61
N ILE A 87 -1.81 -14.26 1.64
CA ILE A 87 -2.86 -13.66 0.83
C ILE A 87 -3.52 -12.50 1.58
N VAL A 88 -4.18 -11.61 0.84
CA VAL A 88 -5.02 -10.56 1.42
C VAL A 88 -6.48 -10.87 1.11
N GLN A 89 -7.31 -10.92 2.14
CA GLN A 89 -8.74 -11.19 1.99
C GLN A 89 -9.51 -9.94 1.55
N GLY A 90 -10.77 -10.15 1.14
CA GLY A 90 -11.76 -9.08 0.98
C GLY A 90 -12.15 -8.74 -0.45
N LEU A 91 -11.94 -9.64 -1.41
CA LEU A 91 -12.42 -9.49 -2.79
C LEU A 91 -13.93 -9.73 -2.92
N ASP A 92 -14.49 -10.68 -2.17
CA ASP A 92 -15.88 -11.16 -2.30
C ASP A 92 -16.94 -10.04 -2.17
N ASP A 93 -16.73 -9.12 -1.24
CA ASP A 93 -17.63 -7.98 -0.96
C ASP A 93 -17.03 -6.63 -1.40
N MET A 94 -15.97 -6.65 -2.21
CA MET A 94 -15.21 -5.45 -2.55
C MET A 94 -16.03 -4.45 -3.37
N LEU A 95 -16.74 -4.92 -4.39
CA LEU A 95 -17.50 -4.04 -5.29
C LEU A 95 -18.51 -3.16 -4.54
N PRO A 96 -19.45 -3.69 -3.73
CA PRO A 96 -20.39 -2.85 -2.99
C PRO A 96 -19.69 -1.90 -2.01
N ARG A 97 -18.58 -2.32 -1.38
CA ARG A 97 -17.80 -1.44 -0.49
C ARG A 97 -17.16 -0.28 -1.24
N LEU A 98 -16.58 -0.53 -2.42
CA LEU A 98 -15.99 0.53 -3.25
C LEU A 98 -17.07 1.46 -3.84
N GLN A 99 -18.25 0.94 -4.18
CA GLN A 99 -19.39 1.78 -4.60
C GLN A 99 -19.88 2.68 -3.46
N ALA A 100 -19.97 2.17 -2.23
CA ALA A 100 -20.29 2.97 -1.05
C ALA A 100 -19.25 4.07 -0.81
N ALA A 101 -17.95 3.74 -0.93
CA ALA A 101 -16.87 4.73 -0.82
C ALA A 101 -16.93 5.79 -1.94
N ARG A 102 -17.24 5.38 -3.18
CA ARG A 102 -17.43 6.30 -4.32
C ARG A 102 -18.56 7.28 -4.04
N ALA A 103 -19.70 6.80 -3.54
CA ALA A 103 -20.84 7.61 -3.15
C ALA A 103 -20.50 8.57 -2.01
N ALA A 104 -19.65 8.14 -1.07
CA ALA A 104 -19.15 8.97 0.04
C ALA A 104 -18.07 10.00 -0.36
N GLY A 105 -17.65 10.05 -1.64
CA GLY A 105 -16.72 11.06 -2.12
C GLY A 105 -15.33 10.55 -2.50
N ALA A 106 -15.01 9.26 -2.33
CA ALA A 106 -13.75 8.72 -2.81
C ALA A 106 -13.66 8.81 -4.35
N ARG A 107 -12.44 8.95 -4.88
CA ARG A 107 -12.15 8.96 -6.32
C ARG A 107 -11.05 7.97 -6.73
N PHE A 108 -10.32 7.44 -5.77
CA PHE A 108 -9.36 6.37 -5.97
C PHE A 108 -9.45 5.36 -4.84
N SER A 109 -8.94 4.17 -5.07
CA SER A 109 -8.86 3.10 -4.09
C SER A 109 -7.43 2.57 -4.01
N LYS A 110 -7.09 1.86 -2.94
CA LYS A 110 -5.75 1.32 -2.75
C LYS A 110 -5.81 -0.08 -2.16
N PHE A 111 -5.05 -1.00 -2.74
CA PHE A 111 -4.91 -2.37 -2.25
C PHE A 111 -3.45 -2.79 -2.25
N ARG A 112 -2.98 -3.23 -1.08
CA ARG A 112 -1.62 -3.74 -0.84
C ARG A 112 -1.58 -5.26 -0.88
N THR A 113 -0.60 -5.86 -1.53
CA THR A 113 -0.25 -7.27 -1.36
C THR A 113 1.17 -7.39 -0.79
N PRO A 114 1.40 -8.24 0.23
CA PRO A 114 2.75 -8.48 0.75
C PRO A 114 3.53 -9.43 -0.16
N ILE A 115 4.78 -9.12 -0.48
CA ILE A 115 5.66 -9.97 -1.27
C ILE A 115 6.91 -10.26 -0.45
N ALA A 116 7.08 -11.49 0.01
CA ALA A 116 8.29 -11.88 0.73
C ALA A 116 9.51 -11.78 -0.21
N CYS A 117 10.65 -11.31 0.29
CA CYS A 117 11.89 -11.23 -0.48
C CYS A 117 13.05 -11.73 0.36
N SER A 118 13.83 -12.66 -0.19
CA SER A 118 15.00 -13.23 0.46
C SER A 118 16.08 -13.57 -0.57
N SER A 119 17.24 -14.02 -0.08
CA SER A 119 18.28 -14.57 -0.95
C SER A 119 17.75 -15.77 -1.76
N VAL A 120 18.42 -16.07 -2.87
CA VAL A 120 18.09 -17.24 -3.72
C VAL A 120 18.11 -18.55 -2.92
N LYS A 121 18.96 -18.65 -1.90
CA LYS A 121 19.05 -19.82 -1.02
C LYS A 121 17.78 -20.01 -0.18
N THR A 122 17.22 -18.93 0.34
CA THR A 122 16.00 -18.96 1.15
C THR A 122 14.76 -19.09 0.26
N GLY A 123 14.79 -18.54 -0.96
CA GLY A 123 13.84 -18.90 -2.03
C GLY A 123 12.52 -18.13 -2.05
N PHE A 124 12.44 -16.94 -1.43
CA PHE A 124 11.28 -16.06 -1.53
C PHE A 124 11.45 -14.96 -2.59
N PRO A 125 10.35 -14.48 -3.20
CA PRO A 125 9.00 -15.06 -3.11
C PRO A 125 8.92 -16.38 -3.88
N SER A 126 8.01 -17.26 -3.48
CA SER A 126 7.71 -18.44 -4.29
C SER A 126 6.98 -18.04 -5.59
N PRO A 127 7.08 -18.85 -6.67
CA PRO A 127 6.31 -18.60 -7.89
C PRO A 127 4.80 -18.51 -7.63
N LEU A 128 4.27 -19.40 -6.79
CA LEU A 128 2.86 -19.42 -6.41
C LEU A 128 2.42 -18.11 -5.74
N SER A 129 3.24 -17.60 -4.82
CA SER A 129 2.98 -16.33 -4.14
C SER A 129 2.90 -15.17 -5.14
N LEU A 130 3.87 -15.07 -6.05
CA LEU A 130 3.84 -14.05 -7.11
C LEU A 130 2.58 -14.13 -7.98
N GLU A 131 2.18 -15.33 -8.41
CA GLU A 131 0.96 -15.54 -9.20
C GLU A 131 -0.30 -15.09 -8.44
N ILE A 132 -0.42 -15.47 -7.17
CA ILE A 132 -1.57 -15.10 -6.33
C ILE A 132 -1.64 -13.58 -6.15
N GLN A 133 -0.51 -12.91 -5.86
CA GLN A 133 -0.52 -11.46 -5.66
C GLN A 133 -0.81 -10.69 -6.95
N ALA A 134 -0.28 -11.15 -8.08
CA ALA A 134 -0.57 -10.56 -9.38
C ALA A 134 -2.06 -10.68 -9.74
N GLU A 135 -2.65 -11.86 -9.54
CA GLU A 135 -4.08 -12.09 -9.78
C GLU A 135 -4.95 -11.24 -8.85
N THR A 136 -4.61 -11.20 -7.56
CA THR A 136 -5.34 -10.42 -6.55
C THR A 136 -5.36 -8.92 -6.88
N LEU A 137 -4.20 -8.35 -7.25
CA LEU A 137 -4.10 -6.93 -7.62
C LEU A 137 -4.83 -6.63 -8.93
N ALA A 138 -4.82 -7.53 -9.90
CA ALA A 138 -5.55 -7.37 -11.15
C ALA A 138 -7.07 -7.39 -10.93
N GLN A 139 -7.58 -8.33 -10.13
CA GLN A 139 -8.99 -8.40 -9.75
C GLN A 139 -9.43 -7.14 -8.99
N PHE A 140 -8.64 -6.72 -7.99
CA PHE A 140 -8.88 -5.46 -7.30
C PHE A 140 -8.95 -4.27 -8.27
N ALA A 141 -7.99 -4.16 -9.20
CA ALA A 141 -7.93 -3.04 -10.12
C ALA A 141 -9.15 -2.98 -11.03
N ALA A 142 -9.59 -4.13 -11.55
CA ALA A 142 -10.80 -4.24 -12.35
C ALA A 142 -12.06 -3.85 -11.55
N ILE A 143 -12.20 -4.37 -10.32
CA ILE A 143 -13.33 -4.05 -9.42
C ILE A 143 -13.34 -2.55 -9.07
N SER A 144 -12.17 -1.94 -8.83
CA SER A 144 -12.05 -0.51 -8.56
C SER A 144 -12.53 0.32 -9.75
N GLN A 145 -12.09 -0.02 -10.97
CA GLN A 145 -12.52 0.69 -12.17
C GLN A 145 -14.02 0.50 -12.42
N GLN A 146 -14.56 -0.69 -12.18
CA GLN A 146 -16.00 -0.96 -12.23
C GLN A 146 -16.79 -0.10 -11.22
N ALA A 147 -16.22 0.16 -10.03
CA ALA A 147 -16.79 1.07 -9.03
C ALA A 147 -16.57 2.57 -9.37
N GLY A 148 -15.91 2.88 -10.48
CA GLY A 148 -15.60 4.24 -10.91
C GLY A 148 -14.50 4.92 -10.10
N LEU A 149 -13.55 4.15 -9.57
CA LEU A 149 -12.40 4.60 -8.79
C LEU A 149 -11.08 4.24 -9.50
N VAL A 150 -10.10 5.14 -9.46
CA VAL A 150 -8.72 4.84 -9.90
C VAL A 150 -8.07 3.85 -8.93
N PRO A 151 -7.63 2.65 -9.35
CA PRO A 151 -6.88 1.75 -8.49
C PRO A 151 -5.43 2.17 -8.32
N ILE A 152 -4.97 2.23 -7.06
CA ILE A 152 -3.56 2.19 -6.68
C ILE A 152 -3.21 0.75 -6.32
N VAL A 153 -2.48 0.06 -7.20
CA VAL A 153 -1.97 -1.30 -6.94
C VAL A 153 -0.65 -1.20 -6.17
N GLU A 154 -0.57 -1.80 -4.99
CA GLU A 154 0.59 -1.71 -4.09
C GLU A 154 1.23 -3.10 -3.88
N PRO A 155 2.17 -3.52 -4.75
CA PRO A 155 3.05 -4.63 -4.45
C PRO A 155 4.09 -4.19 -3.42
N ASP A 156 3.93 -4.66 -2.17
CA ASP A 156 4.83 -4.31 -1.08
C ASP A 156 5.84 -5.44 -0.84
N VAL A 157 7.01 -5.30 -1.45
CA VAL A 157 8.14 -6.21 -1.25
C VAL A 157 8.72 -5.98 0.14
N ASP A 158 8.66 -7.01 0.99
CA ASP A 158 9.15 -6.99 2.36
C ASP A 158 10.68 -7.11 2.42
N PHE A 159 11.28 -6.39 3.36
CA PHE A 159 12.73 -6.29 3.51
C PHE A 159 13.24 -6.96 4.78
N SER A 160 12.46 -7.82 5.44
CA SER A 160 12.85 -8.35 6.75
C SER A 160 14.00 -9.36 6.70
N ARG A 161 14.37 -9.87 5.52
CA ARG A 161 15.29 -11.01 5.34
C ARG A 161 16.63 -10.61 4.70
N ASP A 162 17.26 -11.55 4.00
CA ASP A 162 18.66 -11.54 3.56
C ASP A 162 18.85 -11.30 2.06
N ALA A 163 17.89 -10.69 1.36
CA ALA A 163 18.09 -10.29 -0.03
C ALA A 163 19.11 -9.15 -0.15
N ASP A 164 20.01 -9.20 -1.12
CA ASP A 164 20.83 -8.04 -1.49
C ASP A 164 20.05 -7.08 -2.42
N LEU A 165 20.68 -5.98 -2.84
CA LEU A 165 20.04 -4.99 -3.71
C LEU A 165 19.66 -5.59 -5.08
N VAL A 166 20.52 -6.43 -5.64
CA VAL A 166 20.31 -7.05 -6.97
C VAL A 166 19.09 -7.96 -6.90
N ARG A 167 19.06 -8.86 -5.92
CA ARG A 167 17.94 -9.78 -5.69
C ARG A 167 16.64 -9.03 -5.40
N SER A 168 16.71 -7.95 -4.60
CA SER A 168 15.53 -7.11 -4.36
C SER A 168 15.00 -6.52 -5.66
N ALA A 169 15.87 -5.96 -6.51
CA ALA A 169 15.49 -5.41 -7.81
C ALA A 169 14.86 -6.46 -8.74
N GLU A 170 15.43 -7.67 -8.81
CA GLU A 170 14.87 -8.79 -9.58
C GLU A 170 13.46 -9.17 -9.12
N VAL A 171 13.24 -9.23 -7.80
CA VAL A 171 11.92 -9.55 -7.24
C VAL A 171 10.90 -8.45 -7.54
N HIS A 172 11.30 -7.18 -7.46
CA HIS A 172 10.42 -6.07 -7.86
C HIS A 172 10.06 -6.15 -9.35
N GLU A 173 11.06 -6.31 -10.22
CA GLU A 173 10.85 -6.38 -11.67
C GLU A 173 9.91 -7.55 -12.04
N SER A 174 10.11 -8.72 -11.41
CA SER A 174 9.27 -9.90 -11.61
C SER A 174 7.84 -9.70 -11.13
N ALA A 175 7.66 -9.15 -9.92
CA ALA A 175 6.34 -8.90 -9.35
C ALA A 175 5.55 -7.89 -10.16
N ILE A 176 6.16 -6.75 -10.50
CA ILE A 176 5.50 -5.68 -11.24
C ILE A 176 5.11 -6.16 -12.65
N SER A 177 6.00 -6.89 -13.33
CA SER A 177 5.71 -7.45 -14.66
C SER A 177 4.53 -8.41 -14.62
N ALA A 178 4.50 -9.33 -13.64
CA ALA A 178 3.40 -10.27 -13.46
C ALA A 178 2.06 -9.55 -13.18
N ILE A 179 2.08 -8.50 -12.34
CA ILE A 179 0.89 -7.70 -12.04
C ILE A 179 0.32 -7.05 -13.30
N TYR A 180 1.16 -6.40 -14.12
CA TYR A 180 0.69 -5.76 -15.34
C TYR A 180 0.23 -6.75 -16.41
N GLU A 181 0.86 -7.93 -16.48
CA GLU A 181 0.37 -9.02 -17.32
C GLU A 181 -1.04 -9.44 -16.93
N ARG A 182 -1.30 -9.65 -15.63
CA ARG A 182 -2.63 -10.02 -15.12
C ARG A 182 -3.63 -8.87 -15.26
N MET A 183 -3.25 -7.63 -14.98
CA MET A 183 -4.11 -6.45 -15.17
C MET A 183 -4.58 -6.34 -16.63
N ARG A 184 -3.68 -6.59 -17.60
CA ARG A 184 -4.05 -6.63 -19.02
C ARG A 184 -5.03 -7.77 -19.32
N ALA A 185 -4.83 -8.95 -18.74
CA ALA A 185 -5.76 -10.07 -18.90
C ALA A 185 -7.17 -9.78 -18.34
N HIS A 186 -7.25 -8.96 -17.28
CA HIS A 186 -8.50 -8.47 -16.68
C HIS A 186 -9.10 -7.24 -17.40
N GLY A 187 -8.45 -6.74 -18.46
CA GLY A 187 -8.95 -5.59 -19.22
C GLY A 187 -8.87 -4.25 -18.46
N VAL A 188 -7.95 -4.15 -17.49
CA VAL A 188 -7.75 -2.91 -16.72
C VAL A 188 -7.19 -1.81 -17.60
N LEU A 189 -7.79 -0.62 -17.55
CA LEU A 189 -7.29 0.58 -18.23
C LEU A 189 -6.06 1.12 -17.50
N LEU A 190 -4.87 1.03 -18.09
CA LEU A 190 -3.62 1.40 -17.42
C LEU A 190 -3.49 2.91 -17.18
N GLU A 191 -3.99 3.72 -18.12
CA GLU A 191 -4.07 5.18 -18.06
C GLU A 191 -4.93 5.66 -16.88
N GLY A 192 -5.85 4.81 -16.43
CA GLY A 192 -6.71 5.03 -15.28
C GLY A 192 -6.25 4.26 -14.04
N SER A 193 -4.96 3.97 -13.89
CA SER A 193 -4.38 3.23 -12.76
C SER A 193 -3.11 3.91 -12.24
N LEU A 194 -2.68 3.53 -11.04
CA LEU A 194 -1.40 3.94 -10.46
C LEU A 194 -0.75 2.73 -9.78
N ILE A 195 0.58 2.71 -9.73
CA ILE A 195 1.32 1.71 -8.95
C ILE A 195 2.01 2.36 -7.76
N LYS A 196 2.05 1.64 -6.64
CA LYS A 196 2.72 2.04 -5.42
C LYS A 196 3.68 0.95 -4.96
N PRO A 197 4.87 0.85 -5.57
CA PRO A 197 5.86 -0.13 -5.16
C PRO A 197 6.68 0.40 -3.98
N SER A 198 7.41 -0.49 -3.32
CA SER A 198 8.55 -0.12 -2.48
C SER A 198 9.81 0.12 -3.32
N PHE A 199 10.82 0.73 -2.70
CA PHE A 199 12.13 0.88 -3.33
C PHE A 199 12.91 -0.45 -3.20
N PRO A 200 13.54 -0.97 -4.27
CA PRO A 200 14.49 -2.06 -4.15
C PRO A 200 15.64 -1.64 -3.22
N GLN A 201 15.89 -2.45 -2.19
CA GLN A 201 16.93 -2.21 -1.19
C GLN A 201 17.37 -3.55 -0.58
N PRO A 202 18.60 -3.63 -0.04
CA PRO A 202 19.01 -4.79 0.72
C PRO A 202 18.11 -5.02 1.93
N GLY A 203 17.80 -6.28 2.19
CA GLY A 203 17.05 -6.69 3.36
C GLY A 203 17.79 -6.39 4.67
N LEU A 204 17.04 -6.33 5.77
CA LEU A 204 17.52 -5.99 7.11
C LEU A 204 18.58 -6.98 7.63
N GLN A 205 18.59 -8.21 7.11
CA GLN A 205 19.55 -9.25 7.51
C GLN A 205 20.73 -9.37 6.53
N HIS A 206 20.75 -8.58 5.45
CA HIS A 206 21.83 -8.63 4.47
C HIS A 206 22.98 -7.68 4.83
N PRO A 207 24.24 -8.16 4.92
CA PRO A 207 25.38 -7.33 5.34
C PRO A 207 25.64 -6.09 4.46
N SER A 208 25.32 -6.17 3.16
CA SER A 208 25.53 -5.04 2.25
C SER A 208 24.67 -3.82 2.58
N ARG A 209 23.60 -3.96 3.39
CA ARG A 209 22.70 -2.86 3.74
C ARG A 209 23.43 -1.65 4.31
N ALA A 210 24.50 -1.87 5.07
CA ALA A 210 25.31 -0.80 5.68
C ALA A 210 26.11 0.05 4.67
N HIS A 211 26.23 -0.41 3.42
CA HIS A 211 27.11 0.19 2.41
C HIS A 211 26.38 0.60 1.14
N VAL A 212 25.10 0.25 1.00
CA VAL A 212 24.29 0.67 -0.14
C VAL A 212 23.84 2.11 0.06
N THR A 213 24.11 2.94 -0.94
CA THR A 213 23.82 4.38 -0.96
C THR A 213 22.44 4.69 -1.54
N PRO A 214 21.86 5.86 -1.22
CA PRO A 214 20.65 6.36 -1.88
C PRO A 214 20.77 6.40 -3.41
N GLU A 215 21.93 6.76 -3.96
CA GLU A 215 22.19 6.82 -5.40
C GLU A 215 22.07 5.42 -6.05
N GLN A 216 22.62 4.39 -5.40
CA GLN A 216 22.49 3.01 -5.87
C GLN A 216 21.03 2.54 -5.83
N ILE A 217 20.27 2.89 -4.79
CA ILE A 217 18.83 2.60 -4.71
C ILE A 217 18.09 3.33 -5.83
N ALA A 218 18.40 4.59 -6.10
CA ALA A 218 17.78 5.37 -7.17
C ALA A 218 18.02 4.74 -8.55
N VAL A 219 19.25 4.32 -8.84
CA VAL A 219 19.61 3.66 -10.11
C VAL A 219 18.87 2.32 -10.26
N ALA A 220 18.86 1.49 -9.20
CA ALA A 220 18.15 0.22 -9.22
C ALA A 220 16.63 0.44 -9.41
N THR A 221 16.07 1.43 -8.73
CA THR A 221 14.64 1.80 -8.84
C THR A 221 14.28 2.24 -10.25
N ALA A 222 15.10 3.12 -10.85
CA ALA A 222 14.88 3.59 -12.21
C ALA A 222 14.94 2.44 -13.23
N ALA A 223 15.87 1.50 -13.05
CA ALA A 223 15.96 0.31 -13.88
C ALA A 223 14.71 -0.58 -13.75
N VAL A 224 14.26 -0.85 -12.52
CA VAL A 224 13.04 -1.64 -12.26
C VAL A 224 11.83 -1.00 -12.95
N ILE A 225 11.60 0.29 -12.75
CA ILE A 225 10.47 0.99 -13.39
C ILE A 225 10.57 0.90 -14.90
N SER A 226 11.72 1.22 -15.47
CA SER A 226 11.93 1.24 -16.92
C SER A 226 11.71 -0.12 -17.58
N ARG A 227 11.91 -1.22 -16.85
CA ARG A 227 11.80 -2.58 -17.38
C ARG A 227 10.42 -3.20 -17.16
N SER A 228 9.68 -2.76 -16.15
CA SER A 228 8.47 -3.47 -15.71
C SER A 228 7.19 -2.64 -15.70
N VAL A 229 7.26 -1.31 -15.70
CA VAL A 229 6.07 -0.43 -15.69
C VAL A 229 5.74 0.01 -17.11
N PRO A 230 4.56 -0.33 -17.66
CA PRO A 230 4.13 0.15 -18.98
C PRO A 230 4.04 1.68 -19.01
N SER A 231 4.45 2.29 -20.13
CA SER A 231 4.44 3.75 -20.31
C SER A 231 3.04 4.38 -20.28
N ALA A 232 1.99 3.59 -20.45
CA ALA A 232 0.60 4.04 -20.30
C ALA A 232 0.22 4.36 -18.85
N VAL A 233 0.97 3.87 -17.86
CA VAL A 233 0.71 4.13 -16.45
C VAL A 233 1.15 5.56 -16.10
N PRO A 234 0.25 6.45 -15.66
CA PRO A 234 0.55 7.87 -15.51
C PRO A 234 1.43 8.21 -14.30
N GLY A 235 1.61 7.30 -13.35
CA GLY A 235 2.39 7.60 -12.15
C GLY A 235 2.76 6.40 -11.28
N VAL A 236 3.91 6.55 -10.62
CA VAL A 236 4.46 5.65 -9.61
C VAL A 236 4.51 6.39 -8.27
N LEU A 237 3.81 5.87 -7.26
CA LEU A 237 3.65 6.48 -5.94
C LEU A 237 4.42 5.67 -4.90
N PHE A 238 5.70 5.93 -4.68
CA PHE A 238 6.50 5.08 -3.78
C PHE A 238 5.97 5.02 -2.34
N LEU A 239 5.98 3.82 -1.76
CA LEU A 239 5.81 3.64 -0.32
C LEU A 239 7.16 3.80 0.39
N SER A 240 7.18 4.55 1.49
CA SER A 240 8.42 4.82 2.24
C SER A 240 8.96 3.59 2.97
N GLY A 241 8.11 2.60 3.28
CA GLY A 241 8.49 1.41 4.04
C GLY A 241 9.14 1.78 5.38
N LYS A 242 10.13 0.98 5.80
CA LYS A 242 11.06 1.28 6.89
C LYS A 242 12.40 1.83 6.35
N VAL A 243 12.35 2.69 5.33
CA VAL A 243 13.56 3.39 4.86
C VAL A 243 13.87 4.49 5.86
N PHE A 244 14.94 4.29 6.64
CA PHE A 244 15.59 5.35 7.41
C PHE A 244 16.72 5.87 6.51
N TRP A 245 16.60 7.11 6.06
CA TRP A 245 17.69 7.83 5.39
C TRP A 245 18.72 8.30 6.40
#